data_AF-A0A536T458-F1
#
_entry.id   AF-A0A536T458-F1
#
_cell.length_a   1.000
_cell.length_b   1.000
_cell.length_c   1.000
_cell.angle_alpha   90.00
_cell.angle_beta   90.00
_cell.angle_gamma   90.00
#
_symmetry.space_group_name_H-M   'P 1'
#
loop_
_entity.id
_entity.type
_entity.pdbx_description
1 polymer ?
#
loop_
_entity_poly.entity_id
_entity_poly.type
_entity_poly.pdbx_seq_one_letter_code
_entity_poly.pdbx_strand_id
1 'polypeptide(L)'
;MNQVLSALGLDYVHIPVQFGAPTERDLQSFFDAMDRNAGRRVWIHCAANMRVTAFVGLYRVLRLRWAEEDAFSLMHTVWKPDQVWSAFIASQLAKANEG
;
A
#
# COMPACT_ATOMS: atom_id res chain seq x y z
N MET A 1 -0.84 21.18 14.51
CA MET A 1 -0.42 21.41 13.12
C MET A 1 -1.28 20.56 12.19
N ASN A 2 -2.53 20.96 11.91
CA ASN A 2 -3.45 20.16 11.08
C ASN A 2 -4.60 21.01 10.46
N GLN A 3 -4.35 22.27 10.10
CA GLN A 3 -5.39 23.18 9.57
C GLN A 3 -5.15 23.70 8.14
N VAL A 4 -4.09 23.27 7.45
CA VAL A 4 -3.73 23.85 6.14
C VAL A 4 -4.22 23.00 4.94
N LEU A 5 -4.49 21.71 5.13
CA LEU A 5 -4.77 20.79 4.01
C LEU A 5 -6.23 20.76 3.55
N SER A 6 -7.20 20.89 4.47
CA SER A 6 -8.63 20.91 4.11
C SER A 6 -9.03 22.16 3.31
N ALA A 7 -8.32 23.27 3.48
CA ALA A 7 -8.54 24.52 2.74
C ALA A 7 -8.23 24.41 1.24
N LEU A 8 -7.52 23.36 0.81
CA LEU A 8 -7.18 23.08 -0.59
C LEU A 8 -8.06 22.01 -1.24
N GLY A 9 -9.08 21.48 -0.53
CA GLY A 9 -9.92 20.38 -1.04
C GLY A 9 -9.18 19.05 -1.15
N LEU A 10 -8.08 18.88 -0.42
CA LEU A 10 -7.28 17.65 -0.39
C LEU A 10 -7.71 16.78 0.80
N ASP A 11 -8.23 15.59 0.50
CA ASP A 11 -8.52 14.58 1.51
C ASP A 11 -7.21 13.98 2.03
N TYR A 12 -6.98 14.10 3.34
CA TYR A 12 -5.79 13.54 4.00
C TYR A 12 -6.16 12.27 4.76
N VAL A 13 -5.51 11.16 4.41
CA VAL A 13 -5.67 9.87 5.10
C VAL A 13 -4.34 9.49 5.75
N HIS A 14 -4.37 9.29 7.07
CA HIS A 14 -3.20 8.85 7.83
C HIS A 14 -3.34 7.36 8.21
N ILE A 15 -2.40 6.53 7.76
CA ILE A 15 -2.35 5.09 8.07
C ILE A 15 -1.00 4.78 8.71
N PRO A 16 -0.92 4.63 10.05
CA PRO A 16 0.35 4.45 10.75
C PRO A 16 0.84 2.99 10.63
N VAL A 17 1.57 2.69 9.57
CA VAL A 17 2.14 1.35 9.36
C VAL A 17 3.49 1.21 10.09
N GLN A 18 3.56 0.27 11.04
CA GLN A 18 4.82 -0.12 11.69
C GLN A 18 5.70 -0.92 10.72
N PHE A 19 6.92 -0.45 10.46
CA PHE A 19 7.77 -1.05 9.44
C PHE A 19 8.17 -2.50 9.77
N GLY A 20 8.54 -2.78 11.02
CA GLY A 20 8.97 -4.13 11.44
C GLY A 20 7.84 -5.09 11.77
N ALA A 21 6.59 -4.66 11.67
CA ALA A 21 5.42 -5.47 11.96
C ALA A 21 4.22 -5.01 11.12
N PRO A 22 4.28 -5.15 9.77
CA PRO A 22 3.15 -4.80 8.91
C PRO A 22 1.94 -5.68 9.25
N THR A 23 0.76 -5.08 9.33
CA THR A 23 -0.47 -5.81 9.66
C THR A 23 -1.44 -5.86 8.49
N GLU A 24 -2.28 -6.89 8.48
CA GLU A 24 -3.37 -7.00 7.52
C GLU A 24 -4.39 -5.86 7.70
N ARG A 25 -4.65 -5.44 8.93
CA ARG A 25 -5.54 -4.32 9.24
C ARG A 25 -5.08 -3.03 8.56
N ASP A 26 -3.78 -2.75 8.59
CA ASP A 26 -3.21 -1.57 7.94
C ASP A 26 -3.33 -1.66 6.41
N LEU A 27 -3.11 -2.86 5.86
CA LEU A 27 -3.28 -3.11 4.43
C LEU A 27 -4.73 -2.92 3.99
N GLN A 28 -5.71 -3.43 4.74
CA GLN A 28 -7.13 -3.24 4.43
C GLN A 28 -7.53 -1.76 4.54
N SER A 29 -7.03 -1.06 5.55
CA SER A 29 -7.24 0.40 5.69
C SER A 29 -6.68 1.16 4.48
N PHE A 30 -5.55 0.70 3.94
CA PHE A 30 -4.97 1.25 2.72
C PHE A 30 -5.83 0.94 1.48
N PHE A 31 -6.33 -0.29 1.35
CA PHE A 31 -7.22 -0.67 0.24
C PHE A 31 -8.50 0.17 0.25
N ASP A 32 -9.15 0.29 1.40
CA ASP A 32 -10.36 1.11 1.54
C ASP A 32 -10.12 2.57 1.15
N ALA A 33 -8.97 3.13 1.54
CA ALA A 33 -8.59 4.49 1.18
C ALA A 33 -8.37 4.64 -0.33
N MET A 34 -7.74 3.66 -0.99
CA MET A 34 -7.53 3.64 -2.43
C MET A 34 -8.85 3.47 -3.20
N ASP A 35 -9.70 2.54 -2.77
CA ASP A 35 -10.98 2.24 -3.42
C ASP A 35 -11.94 3.44 -3.33
N ARG A 36 -12.00 4.12 -2.18
CA ARG A 36 -12.78 5.37 -2.02
C ARG A 36 -12.30 6.51 -2.93
N ASN A 37 -11.06 6.46 -3.39
CA ASN A 37 -10.46 7.47 -4.24
C ASN A 37 -10.18 6.97 -5.66
N ALA A 38 -10.81 5.85 -6.06
CA ALA A 38 -10.70 5.34 -7.42
C ALA A 38 -11.10 6.42 -8.45
N GLY A 39 -10.32 6.54 -9.53
CA GLY A 39 -10.51 7.56 -10.56
C GLY A 39 -10.00 8.96 -10.20
N ARG A 40 -9.47 9.17 -8.98
CA ARG A 40 -8.82 10.42 -8.58
C ARG A 40 -7.30 10.27 -8.60
N ARG A 41 -6.60 11.38 -8.79
CA ARG A 41 -5.14 11.43 -8.60
C ARG A 41 -4.85 11.43 -7.09
N VAL A 42 -4.27 10.34 -6.59
CA VAL A 42 -3.88 10.19 -5.19
C VAL A 42 -2.36 10.40 -5.06
N TRP A 43 -1.94 11.20 -4.09
CA TRP A 43 -0.53 11.30 -3.69
C TRP A 43 -0.32 10.50 -2.41
N ILE A 44 0.57 9.51 -2.48
CA ILE A 44 0.85 8.58 -1.38
C ILE A 44 2.35 8.65 -1.11
N HIS A 45 2.73 8.83 0.14
CA HIS A 45 4.13 8.85 0.53
C HIS A 45 4.32 8.23 1.92
N CYS A 46 5.52 7.73 2.20
CA CYS A 46 5.98 7.48 3.55
C CYS A 46 7.41 8.00 3.71
N ALA A 47 8.04 7.79 4.88
CA ALA A 47 9.36 8.37 5.14
C ALA A 47 10.46 7.97 4.13
N ALA A 48 10.39 6.75 3.57
CA ALA A 48 11.37 6.21 2.63
C ALA A 48 10.73 5.53 1.41
N ASN A 49 9.43 5.73 1.18
CA ASN A 49 8.61 5.05 0.17
C ASN A 49 8.55 3.51 0.19
N MET A 50 9.27 2.83 1.09
CA MET A 50 9.30 1.36 1.17
C MET A 50 7.93 0.73 1.44
N ARG A 51 7.24 1.19 2.50
CA ARG A 51 5.90 0.68 2.90
C ARG A 51 4.85 0.88 1.81
N VAL A 52 4.92 2.06 1.17
CA VAL A 52 3.92 2.47 0.18
C VAL A 52 4.06 1.62 -1.06
N THR A 53 5.28 1.40 -1.56
CA THR A 53 5.47 0.60 -2.77
C THR A 53 5.09 -0.87 -2.57
N ALA A 54 5.32 -1.43 -1.37
CA ALA A 54 4.83 -2.77 -1.02
C ALA A 54 3.28 -2.84 -1.02
N PHE A 55 2.61 -1.90 -0.35
CA PHE A 55 1.15 -1.86 -0.28
C PHE A 55 0.50 -1.57 -1.64
N VAL A 56 1.11 -0.72 -2.47
CA VAL A 56 0.68 -0.48 -3.86
C VAL A 56 0.81 -1.75 -4.71
N GLY A 57 1.90 -2.51 -4.56
CA GLY A 57 2.05 -3.80 -5.24
C GLY A 57 0.93 -4.77 -4.86
N LEU A 58 0.67 -4.94 -3.57
CA LEU A 58 -0.44 -5.78 -3.09
C LEU A 58 -1.81 -5.30 -3.60
N TYR A 59 -2.07 -3.98 -3.63
CA TYR A 59 -3.30 -3.43 -4.17
C TYR A 59 -3.48 -3.75 -5.66
N ARG A 60 -2.41 -3.61 -6.45
CA ARG A 60 -2.42 -3.91 -7.90
C ARG A 60 -2.75 -5.38 -8.17
N VAL A 61 -2.18 -6.32 -7.42
CA VAL A 61 -2.50 -7.75 -7.58
C VAL A 61 -3.91 -8.04 -7.09
N LEU A 62 -4.22 -7.65 -5.85
CA LEU A 62 -5.41 -8.13 -5.14
C LEU A 62 -6.71 -7.39 -5.46
N ARG A 63 -6.63 -6.15 -5.94
CA ARG A 63 -7.80 -5.36 -6.36
C ARG A 63 -7.85 -5.16 -7.87
N LEU A 64 -6.71 -4.89 -8.50
CA LEU A 64 -6.65 -4.57 -9.93
C LEU A 64 -6.29 -5.75 -10.83
N ARG A 65 -5.98 -6.92 -10.26
CA ARG A 65 -5.66 -8.18 -10.99
C ARG A 65 -4.45 -8.07 -11.91
N TRP A 66 -3.45 -7.27 -11.54
CA TRP A 66 -2.17 -7.21 -12.26
C TRP A 66 -1.36 -8.48 -12.01
N ALA A 67 -0.48 -8.83 -12.95
CA ALA A 67 0.56 -9.83 -12.73
C ALA A 67 1.50 -9.36 -11.60
N GLU A 68 1.97 -10.29 -10.76
CA GLU A 68 2.77 -9.96 -9.59
C GLU A 68 4.05 -9.19 -9.94
N GLU A 69 4.77 -9.63 -10.99
CA GLU A 69 6.01 -8.99 -11.44
C GLU A 69 5.79 -7.49 -11.76
N ASP A 70 4.77 -7.19 -12.56
CA ASP A 70 4.43 -5.81 -12.93
C ASP A 70 3.94 -5.01 -11.72
N ALA A 71 3.16 -5.64 -10.85
CA ALA A 71 2.60 -5.01 -9.67
C ALA A 71 3.70 -4.51 -8.71
N PHE A 72 4.74 -5.32 -8.49
CA PHE A 72 5.84 -5.02 -7.57
C PHE A 72 7.05 -4.34 -8.22
N SER A 73 7.06 -4.13 -9.53
CA SER A 73 8.14 -3.43 -10.26
C SER A 73 8.61 -2.14 -9.57
N LEU A 74 7.67 -1.26 -9.18
CA LEU A 74 7.97 -0.02 -8.47
C LEU A 74 8.66 -0.26 -7.13
N MET A 75 8.22 -1.28 -6.36
CA MET A 75 8.88 -1.65 -5.11
C MET A 75 10.34 -1.99 -5.36
N HIS A 76 10.60 -2.82 -6.37
CA HIS A 76 11.95 -3.25 -6.73
C HIS A 76 12.86 -2.12 -7.21
N THR A 77 12.32 -1.03 -7.78
CA THR A 77 13.12 0.17 -8.09
C THR A 77 13.53 0.97 -6.86
N VAL A 78 12.76 0.88 -5.77
CA VAL A 78 13.01 1.62 -4.53
C VAL A 78 13.85 0.79 -3.56
N TRP A 79 13.54 -0.50 -3.41
CA TRP A 79 14.20 -1.37 -2.45
C TRP A 79 13.90 -2.86 -2.70
N LYS A 80 14.70 -3.72 -2.09
CA LYS A 80 14.43 -5.16 -2.02
C LYS A 80 13.78 -5.47 -0.66
N PRO A 81 12.62 -6.15 -0.62
CA PRO A 81 11.96 -6.48 0.64
C PRO A 81 12.86 -7.37 1.51
N ASP A 82 12.89 -7.07 2.80
CA ASP A 82 13.56 -7.91 3.79
C ASP A 82 12.71 -9.16 4.11
N GLN A 83 13.13 -9.94 5.10
CA GLN A 83 12.40 -11.14 5.51
C GLN A 83 10.99 -10.83 6.01
N VAL A 84 10.81 -9.74 6.76
CA VAL A 84 9.51 -9.36 7.33
C VAL A 84 8.53 -9.03 6.21
N TRP A 85 8.95 -8.18 5.27
CA TRP A 85 8.08 -7.75 4.19
C TRP A 85 7.86 -8.81 3.12
N SER A 86 8.86 -9.62 2.83
CA SER A 86 8.70 -10.76 1.91
C SER A 86 7.71 -11.78 2.46
N ALA A 87 7.82 -12.11 3.75
CA ALA A 87 6.88 -13.02 4.42
C ALA A 87 5.46 -12.44 4.48
N PHE A 88 5.34 -11.15 4.80
CA PHE A 88 4.06 -10.46 4.80
C PHE A 88 3.41 -10.50 3.40
N ILE A 89 4.11 -10.06 2.35
CA ILE A 89 3.59 -10.05 0.97
C ILE A 89 3.12 -11.45 0.56
N ALA A 90 3.97 -12.47 0.76
CA ALA A 90 3.64 -13.85 0.42
C ALA A 90 2.37 -14.34 1.15
N SER A 91 2.24 -14.03 2.44
CA SER A 91 1.06 -14.42 3.23
C SER A 91 -0.25 -13.83 2.69
N GLN A 92 -0.22 -12.57 2.21
CA GLN A 92 -1.40 -11.89 1.71
C GLN A 92 -1.80 -12.37 0.31
N LEU A 93 -0.81 -12.70 -0.53
CA LEU A 93 -1.06 -13.30 -1.84
C LEU A 93 -1.63 -14.72 -1.70
N ALA A 94 -1.09 -15.54 -0.79
CA ALA A 94 -1.59 -16.90 -0.54
C ALA A 94 -3.05 -16.91 -0.09
N LYS A 95 -3.41 -16.07 0.91
CA LYS A 95 -4.79 -15.94 1.41
C LYS A 95 -5.80 -15.59 0.31
N ALA A 96 -5.39 -14.82 -0.68
CA ALA A 96 -6.28 -14.41 -1.77
C ALA A 96 -6.56 -15.52 -2.79
N ASN A 97 -5.72 -16.56 -2.85
CA ASN A 97 -5.87 -17.71 -3.74
C ASN A 97 -6.63 -18.88 -3.08
N GLU A 98 -6.90 -18.80 -1.78
CA GLU A 98 -7.60 -19.83 -1.00
C GLU A 98 -9.13 -19.58 -0.88
N GLY A 99 -9.66 -18.49 -1.44
CA GLY A 99 -11.07 -18.12 -1.43
C GLY A 99 -11.65 -17.91 -2.82
#